data_AF-C0CR14-F1
#
_entry.id   AF-C0CR14-F1
#
_cell.length_a   1.000
_cell.length_b   1.000
_cell.length_c   1.000
_cell.angle_alpha   90.00
_cell.angle_beta   90.00
_cell.angle_gamma   90.00
#
_symmetry.space_group_name_H-M   'P 1'
#
loop_
_entity.id
_entity.type
_entity.pdbx_description
1 polymer ?
#
loop_
_entity_poly.entity_id
_entity_poly.type
_entity_poly.pdbx_seq_one_letter_code
_entity_poly.pdbx_strand_id
1 'polypeptide(L)'
;MIGTIEQMIKDMEHGVYDFTKDGKCSQCGQCCSNFLPMSEKGLKEIKRYVKKHHIKPQKHLMPTVEPTIDMTCPLRNDAERKCMAYEVRPQICRSFLCSNPRNGIWATKREFHARYRVVDLRKEIWEES
;
A
#
# COMPACT_ATOMS: atom_id res chain seq x y z
N MET A 1 3.97 6.49 26.04
CA MET A 1 3.49 5.33 26.82
C MET A 1 4.33 4.14 26.37
N ILE A 2 5.28 3.70 27.19
CA ILE A 2 6.16 2.56 26.86
C ILE A 2 5.35 1.32 27.23
N GLY A 3 4.86 0.58 26.23
CA GLY A 3 4.10 -0.65 26.47
C GLY A 3 4.95 -1.66 27.25
N THR A 4 4.35 -2.33 28.24
CA THR A 4 5.05 -3.33 29.06
C THR A 4 5.42 -4.55 28.22
N ILE A 5 6.49 -5.24 28.61
CA ILE A 5 6.96 -6.47 27.94
C ILE A 5 5.86 -7.54 27.87
N GLU A 6 5.00 -7.63 28.89
CA GLU A 6 3.84 -8.53 28.92
C GLU A 6 2.82 -8.23 27.81
N GLN A 7 2.58 -6.94 27.53
CA GLN A 7 1.70 -6.52 26.45
C GLN A 7 2.29 -6.93 25.10
N MET A 8 3.60 -6.73 24.92
CA MET A 8 4.29 -7.15 23.70
C MET A 8 4.21 -8.66 23.49
N ILE A 9 4.45 -9.47 24.54
CA ILE A 9 4.35 -10.95 24.52
C ILE A 9 2.94 -11.38 24.11
N LYS A 10 1.91 -10.80 24.72
CA LYS A 10 0.51 -11.09 24.40
C LYS A 10 0.18 -10.73 22.95
N ASP A 11 0.68 -9.61 22.44
CA ASP A 11 0.49 -9.23 21.03
C ASP A 11 1.22 -10.20 20.07
N MET A 12 2.38 -10.76 20.48
CA MET A 12 3.08 -11.81 19.72
C MET A 12 2.24 -13.09 19.60
N GLU A 13 1.59 -13.49 20.69
CA GLU A 13 0.75 -14.70 20.75
C GLU A 13 -0.50 -14.56 19.86
N HIS A 14 -1.01 -13.35 19.64
CA HIS A 14 -2.19 -13.09 18.81
C HIS A 14 -1.84 -12.76 17.34
N GLY A 15 -0.56 -12.69 16.99
CA GLY A 15 -0.05 -12.71 15.61
C GLY A 15 -0.42 -11.50 14.74
N VAL A 16 -0.96 -10.43 15.32
CA VAL A 16 -1.28 -9.18 14.61
C VAL A 16 -0.74 -8.02 15.42
N TYR A 17 0.39 -7.47 14.98
CA TYR A 17 0.93 -6.24 15.55
C TYR A 17 0.32 -5.05 14.83
N ASP A 18 -0.33 -4.17 15.60
CA ASP A 18 -0.85 -2.92 15.08
C ASP A 18 0.29 -1.94 14.79
N PHE A 19 0.74 -1.92 13.54
CA PHE A 19 1.71 -0.95 13.04
C PHE A 19 1.08 0.38 12.61
N THR A 20 -0.18 0.67 12.96
CA THR A 20 -0.79 1.97 12.65
C THR A 20 -0.23 3.08 13.55
N LYS A 21 -0.36 4.32 13.08
CA LYS A 21 -0.17 5.52 13.89
C LYS A 21 -1.51 6.22 13.98
N ASP A 22 -2.10 6.24 15.17
CA ASP A 22 -3.43 6.81 15.44
C ASP A 22 -4.52 6.23 14.52
N GLY A 23 -4.53 4.91 14.33
CA GLY A 23 -5.50 4.21 13.47
C GLY A 23 -5.29 4.44 11.98
N LYS A 24 -4.18 5.06 11.57
CA LYS A 24 -3.85 5.34 10.17
C LYS A 24 -2.58 4.61 9.75
N CYS A 25 -2.42 4.42 8.43
CA CYS A 25 -1.19 3.87 7.87
C CYS A 25 0.03 4.66 8.37
N SER A 26 0.99 3.96 8.96
CA SER A 26 2.26 4.50 9.48
C SER A 26 3.30 4.78 8.39
N GLN A 27 2.97 4.49 7.13
CA GLN A 27 3.86 4.67 5.98
C GLN A 27 5.14 3.80 6.10
N CYS A 28 5.00 2.57 6.62
CA CYS A 28 6.09 1.61 6.72
C CYS A 28 6.48 0.96 5.38
N GLY A 29 5.58 0.93 4.39
CA GLY A 29 5.83 0.37 3.05
C GLY A 29 5.53 -1.13 2.91
N GLN A 30 5.34 -1.87 4.01
CA GLN A 30 5.21 -3.34 3.98
C GLN A 30 4.01 -3.87 3.17
N CYS A 31 2.93 -3.09 3.04
CA CYS A 31 1.76 -3.44 2.23
C CYS A 31 1.70 -2.72 0.87
N CYS A 32 2.72 -1.92 0.52
CA CYS A 32 2.73 -1.09 -0.68
C CYS A 32 3.14 -1.90 -1.92
N SER A 33 2.18 -2.50 -2.62
CA SER A 33 2.42 -3.28 -3.85
C SER A 33 2.13 -2.50 -5.15
N ASN A 34 2.81 -2.86 -6.24
CA ASN A 34 2.51 -2.42 -7.60
C ASN A 34 1.17 -2.99 -8.11
N PHE A 35 0.78 -4.18 -7.66
CA PHE A 35 -0.44 -4.86 -8.10
C PHE A 35 -1.54 -4.76 -7.06
N LEU A 36 -2.62 -4.07 -7.39
CA LEU A 36 -3.72 -3.85 -6.45
C LEU A 36 -5.09 -4.09 -7.10
N PRO A 37 -6.04 -4.77 -6.43
CA PRO A 37 -7.43 -4.80 -6.86
C PRO A 37 -8.07 -3.42 -6.61
N MET A 38 -8.50 -2.74 -7.67
CA MET A 38 -9.16 -1.44 -7.51
C MET A 38 -10.16 -1.09 -8.61
N SER A 39 -11.11 -0.23 -8.26
CA SER A 39 -12.06 0.33 -9.23
C SER A 39 -11.37 1.27 -10.22
N GLU A 40 -11.94 1.37 -11.43
CA GLU A 40 -11.52 2.36 -12.41
C GLU A 40 -11.63 3.80 -11.90
N LYS A 41 -12.63 4.09 -11.06
CA LYS A 41 -12.78 5.41 -10.45
C LYS A 41 -11.59 5.76 -9.56
N GLY A 42 -11.15 4.82 -8.72
CA GLY A 42 -9.97 4.99 -7.88
C GLY A 42 -8.70 5.17 -8.70
N LEU A 43 -8.54 4.38 -9.77
CA LEU A 43 -7.42 4.54 -10.68
C LEU A 43 -7.41 5.92 -11.37
N LYS A 44 -8.56 6.37 -11.89
CA LYS A 44 -8.70 7.71 -12.51
C LYS A 44 -8.39 8.85 -11.54
N GLU A 45 -8.78 8.71 -10.27
CA GLU A 45 -8.47 9.68 -9.22
C GLU A 45 -6.96 9.78 -8.98
N ILE A 46 -6.27 8.64 -8.88
CA ILE A 46 -4.81 8.59 -8.73
C ILE A 46 -4.12 9.19 -9.98
N LYS A 47 -4.51 8.80 -11.20
CA LYS A 47 -3.93 9.35 -12.44
C LYS A 47 -4.05 10.88 -12.48
N ARG A 48 -5.22 11.42 -12.11
CA ARG A 48 -5.46 12.87 -12.04
C ARG A 48 -4.56 13.55 -11.00
N TYR A 49 -4.43 12.96 -9.81
CA TYR A 49 -3.59 13.50 -8.75
C TYR A 49 -2.11 13.50 -9.16
N VAL A 50 -1.61 12.38 -9.70
CA VAL A 50 -0.24 12.25 -10.20
C VAL A 50 0.09 13.30 -11.25
N LYS A 51 -0.80 13.51 -12.23
CA LYS A 51 -0.64 14.53 -13.27
C LYS A 51 -0.63 15.95 -12.68
N LYS A 52 -1.59 16.27 -11.81
CA LYS A 52 -1.72 17.59 -11.18
C LYS A 52 -0.49 17.96 -10.33
N HIS A 53 0.06 16.97 -9.63
CA HIS A 53 1.18 17.16 -8.70
C HIS A 53 2.54 16.81 -9.32
N HIS A 54 2.61 16.51 -10.61
CA HIS A 54 3.83 16.17 -11.35
C HIS A 54 4.64 15.03 -10.70
N ILE A 55 3.96 14.02 -10.18
CA ILE A 55 4.59 12.90 -9.47
C ILE A 55 5.21 11.94 -10.48
N LYS A 56 6.51 11.65 -10.31
CA LYS A 56 7.23 10.64 -11.08
C LYS A 56 7.17 9.28 -10.38
N PRO A 57 7.17 8.16 -11.14
CA PRO A 57 7.13 6.83 -10.55
C PRO A 57 8.42 6.58 -9.76
N GLN A 58 8.26 6.07 -8.55
CA GLN A 58 9.37 5.69 -7.67
C GLN A 58 9.94 4.34 -8.12
N LYS A 59 11.28 4.21 -8.06
CA LYS A 59 12.02 2.98 -8.37
C LYS A 59 12.67 2.49 -7.08
N HIS A 60 12.47 1.22 -6.75
CA HIS A 60 12.94 0.64 -5.49
C HIS A 60 14.07 -0.36 -5.69
N LEU A 61 14.25 -0.81 -6.92
CA LEU A 61 15.33 -1.72 -7.29
C LEU A 61 16.57 -0.92 -7.69
N MET A 62 17.71 -1.36 -7.17
CA MET A 62 19.01 -0.94 -7.68
C MET A 62 19.27 -1.62 -9.02
N PRO A 63 20.03 -1.01 -9.94
CA PRO A 63 20.41 -1.66 -11.18
C PRO A 63 21.15 -2.96 -10.89
N THR A 64 20.54 -4.10 -11.19
CA THR A 64 21.16 -5.43 -11.11
C THR A 64 21.48 -5.94 -12.51
N VAL A 65 22.45 -6.87 -12.61
CA VAL A 65 22.85 -7.51 -13.88
C VAL A 65 21.67 -8.29 -14.48
N GLU A 66 20.80 -8.84 -13.63
CA GLU A 66 19.57 -9.51 -14.02
C GLU A 66 18.38 -8.55 -13.96
N PRO A 67 17.44 -8.61 -14.93
CA PRO A 67 16.23 -7.81 -14.91
C PRO A 67 15.33 -8.27 -13.76
N THR A 68 15.20 -7.42 -12.74
CA THR A 68 14.30 -7.62 -11.60
C THR A 68 13.04 -6.78 -11.77
N ILE A 69 11.88 -7.34 -11.45
CA ILE A 69 10.59 -6.64 -11.55
C ILE A 69 10.33 -5.89 -10.24
N ASP A 70 10.13 -4.56 -10.32
CA ASP A 70 9.82 -3.75 -9.15
C ASP A 70 8.35 -3.97 -8.73
N MET A 71 8.15 -4.89 -7.78
CA MET A 71 6.83 -5.23 -7.24
C MET A 71 6.32 -4.20 -6.21
N THR A 72 7.12 -3.20 -5.88
CA THR A 72 6.77 -2.18 -4.88
C THR A 72 5.93 -1.08 -5.54
N CYS A 73 4.97 -0.55 -4.77
CA CYS A 73 4.06 0.50 -5.25
C CYS A 73 4.84 1.68 -5.84
N PRO A 74 4.57 2.13 -7.08
CA PRO A 74 5.30 3.23 -7.73
C PRO A 74 5.06 4.60 -7.08
N LEU A 75 4.13 4.69 -6.12
CA LEU A 75 3.85 5.91 -5.35
C LEU A 75 4.52 5.91 -3.97
N ARG A 76 5.24 4.83 -3.62
CA ARG A 76 5.98 4.74 -2.37
C ARG A 76 7.33 5.42 -2.54
N ASN A 77 7.62 6.44 -1.73
CA ASN A 77 8.97 6.98 -1.60
C ASN A 77 9.61 6.40 -0.34
N ASP A 78 10.59 5.51 -0.51
CA ASP A 78 11.28 4.88 0.61
C ASP A 78 12.29 5.80 1.29
N ALA A 79 12.96 6.69 0.54
CA ALA A 79 13.92 7.64 1.08
C ALA A 79 13.26 8.60 2.09
N GLU A 80 12.07 9.09 1.76
CA GLU A 80 11.28 9.98 2.64
C GLU A 80 10.25 9.21 3.49
N ARG A 81 10.22 7.88 3.36
CA ARG A 81 9.24 6.98 4.01
C ARG A 81 7.79 7.45 3.87
N LYS A 82 7.40 7.99 2.70
CA LYS A 82 6.06 8.55 2.47
C LYS A 82 5.31 7.93 1.29
N CYS A 83 3.99 8.05 1.27
CA CYS A 83 3.17 7.78 0.09
C CYS A 83 2.94 9.10 -0.66
N MET A 84 3.39 9.18 -1.91
CA MET A 84 3.30 10.40 -2.72
C MET A 84 1.86 10.80 -3.06
N ALA A 85 0.91 9.87 -2.92
CA ALA A 85 -0.53 10.08 -3.16
C ALA A 85 -1.39 9.71 -1.94
N TYR A 86 -0.90 10.01 -0.73
CA TYR A 86 -1.56 9.60 0.52
C TYR A 86 -3.03 10.07 0.63
N GLU A 87 -3.32 11.27 0.10
CA GLU A 87 -4.65 11.90 0.11
C GLU A 87 -5.67 11.11 -0.72
N VAL A 88 -5.24 10.61 -1.88
CA VAL A 88 -6.07 9.86 -2.84
C VAL A 88 -5.82 8.35 -2.77
N ARG A 89 -5.41 7.83 -1.60
CA ARG A 89 -5.21 6.39 -1.41
C ARG A 89 -6.43 5.59 -1.88
N PRO A 90 -6.25 4.52 -2.67
CA PRO A 90 -7.37 3.72 -3.13
C PRO A 90 -8.02 3.03 -1.92
N GLN A 91 -9.29 2.65 -2.09
CA GLN A 91 -10.08 2.01 -1.02
C GLN A 91 -9.36 0.80 -0.41
N ILE A 92 -8.71 -0.04 -1.23
CA ILE A 92 -7.93 -1.18 -0.73
C ILE A 92 -6.83 -0.77 0.27
N CYS A 93 -6.11 0.33 0.02
CA CYS A 93 -5.09 0.85 0.94
C CYS A 93 -5.67 1.49 2.20
N ARG A 94 -6.94 1.95 2.16
CA ARG A 94 -7.65 2.49 3.32
C ARG A 94 -8.25 1.37 4.17
N SER A 95 -8.70 0.29 3.55
CA SER A 95 -9.32 -0.87 4.22
C SER A 95 -8.30 -1.87 4.76
N PHE A 96 -7.12 -1.99 4.13
CA PHE A 96 -6.05 -2.87 4.58
C PHE A 96 -5.16 -2.17 5.61
N LEU A 97 -5.63 -2.07 6.86
CA LEU A 97 -4.89 -1.49 7.98
C LEU A 97 -4.35 -2.58 8.91
N CYS A 98 -3.14 -2.36 9.44
CA CYS A 98 -2.48 -3.29 10.36
C CYS A 98 -3.22 -3.47 11.69
N SER A 99 -4.07 -2.52 12.06
CA SER A 99 -4.97 -2.61 13.21
C SER A 99 -6.09 -3.64 13.01
N ASN A 100 -6.34 -4.09 11.77
CA ASN A 100 -7.39 -5.06 11.51
C ASN A 100 -6.95 -6.46 11.95
N PRO A 101 -7.83 -7.25 12.60
CA PRO A 101 -7.50 -8.63 12.92
C PRO A 101 -7.27 -9.43 11.63
N ARG A 102 -6.46 -10.49 11.72
CA ARG A 102 -6.09 -11.34 10.56
C ARG A 102 -7.31 -11.73 9.73
N ASN A 103 -8.39 -12.19 10.37
CA ASN A 103 -9.62 -12.58 9.67
C ASN A 103 -10.28 -11.42 8.91
N GLY A 104 -10.23 -10.19 9.45
CA GLY A 104 -10.71 -8.98 8.78
C GLY A 104 -9.88 -8.66 7.53
N ILE A 105 -8.55 -8.78 7.63
CA ILE A 105 -7.63 -8.59 6.50
C ILE A 105 -7.95 -9.59 5.36
N TRP A 106 -8.16 -10.87 5.68
CA TRP A 106 -8.51 -11.88 4.68
C TRP A 106 -9.88 -11.66 4.05
N ALA A 107 -10.86 -11.23 4.85
CA ALA A 107 -12.19 -10.89 4.34
C ALA A 107 -12.12 -9.71 3.36
N THR A 108 -11.43 -8.62 3.72
CA THR A 108 -11.19 -7.47 2.83
C THR A 108 -10.47 -7.90 1.56
N LYS A 109 -9.41 -8.71 1.66
CA LYS A 109 -8.70 -9.23 0.49
C LYS A 109 -9.66 -9.97 -0.44
N ARG A 110 -10.44 -10.92 0.08
CA ARG A 110 -11.40 -11.70 -0.71
C ARG A 110 -12.44 -10.81 -1.39
N GLU A 111 -13.01 -9.85 -0.68
CA GLU A 111 -14.01 -8.92 -1.20
C GLU A 111 -13.45 -8.10 -2.38
N PHE A 112 -12.27 -7.48 -2.20
CA PHE A 112 -11.69 -6.63 -3.23
C PHE A 112 -11.27 -7.42 -4.47
N HIS A 113 -10.70 -8.62 -4.29
CA HIS A 113 -10.35 -9.49 -5.43
C HIS A 113 -11.58 -10.04 -6.16
N ALA A 114 -12.71 -10.24 -5.48
CA ALA A 114 -13.96 -10.64 -6.12
C ALA A 114 -14.61 -9.47 -6.90
N ARG A 115 -14.44 -8.24 -6.41
CA ARG A 115 -15.12 -7.05 -6.95
C ARG A 115 -14.33 -6.32 -8.02
N TYR A 116 -13.00 -6.34 -7.96
CA TYR A 116 -12.15 -5.49 -8.78
C TYR A 116 -11.05 -6.27 -9.49
N ARG A 117 -10.75 -5.84 -10.73
CA ARG A 117 -9.55 -6.23 -11.46
C ARG A 117 -8.30 -5.84 -10.69
N VAL A 118 -7.30 -6.72 -10.69
CA VAL A 118 -5.94 -6.39 -10.28
C VAL A 118 -5.28 -5.55 -11.37
N VAL A 119 -4.82 -4.35 -11.00
CA VAL A 119 -4.17 -3.42 -11.92
C VAL A 119 -2.67 -3.36 -11.65
N ASP A 120 -1.87 -3.20 -12.70
CA ASP A 120 -0.47 -2.81 -12.59
C ASP A 120 -0.41 -1.28 -12.49
N LEU A 121 -0.15 -0.76 -11.29
CA LEU A 121 -0.16 0.68 -11.06
C LEU A 121 0.85 1.43 -11.93
N ARG A 122 2.05 0.88 -12.11
CA ARG A 122 3.13 1.54 -12.84
C ARG A 122 2.76 1.69 -14.30
N LYS A 123 2.31 0.59 -14.91
CA LYS A 123 1.87 0.58 -16.30
C LYS A 123 0.67 1.50 -16.52
N GLU A 124 -0.35 1.34 -15.69
CA GLU A 124 -1.61 2.05 -15.87
C GLU A 124 -1.46 3.56 -15.69
N ILE A 125 -0.65 4.02 -14.73
CA ILE A 125 -0.54 5.45 -14.43
C ILE A 125 0.38 6.18 -15.41
N TRP A 126 1.49 5.56 -15.84
CA TRP A 126 2.54 6.27 -16.61
C TRP A 126 2.79 5.73 -18.02
N GLU A 127 2.41 4.50 -18.36
CA GLU A 127 2.73 3.89 -19.66
C GLU A 127 1.52 3.88 -20.63
N GLU A 128 0.30 3.79 -20.11
CA GLU A 128 -0.94 3.80 -20.93
C GLU A 128 -1.53 5.21 -21.10
N SER A 129 -0.71 6.18 -21.54
CA SER A 129 -1.11 7.58 -21.80
C SER A 129 -1.62 7.81 -23.21
#